data_AF-A0A351A3F5-F1
#
_entry.id   AF-A0A351A3F5-F1
#
_cell.length_a   1.000
_cell.length_b   1.000
_cell.length_c   1.000
_cell.angle_alpha   90.00
_cell.angle_beta   90.00
_cell.angle_gamma   90.00
#
_symmetry.space_group_name_H-M   'P 1'
#
loop_
_entity.id
_entity.type
_entity.pdbx_description
1 polymer ?
#
loop_
_entity_poly.entity_id
_entity_poly.type
_entity_poly.pdbx_seq_one_letter_code
_entity_poly.pdbx_strand_id
1 'polypeptide(L)'
;MATPTWFRDMNLRAKLIAIFVAIKVIPLVLLALFAWNAANELGHIVTTRAVSMSDVMRETQQRTGRTAIDDAIDALDDRSREAIEALTTGTARAVADFLYERDQDLLRAARLEPTVDGYRDFLESHLRRLEEHGPYEPSADGMRWVE
;
A
#
# COMPACT_ATOMS: atom_id res chain seq x y z
N MET A 1 -67.74 4.73 43.41
CA MET A 1 -67.32 4.28 42.06
C MET A 1 -68.43 3.41 41.50
N ALA A 2 -69.22 3.92 40.55
CA ALA A 2 -70.34 3.18 39.99
C ALA A 2 -69.82 1.98 39.20
N THR A 3 -70.13 0.76 39.64
CA THR A 3 -69.83 -0.44 38.85
C THR A 3 -70.66 -0.37 37.58
N PRO A 4 -70.04 -0.48 36.39
CA PRO A 4 -70.78 -0.41 35.14
C PRO A 4 -71.90 -1.46 35.12
N THR A 5 -73.11 -1.08 34.71
CA THR A 5 -74.30 -1.96 34.75
C THR A 5 -74.10 -3.25 33.96
N TRP A 6 -73.34 -3.20 32.87
CA TRP A 6 -72.95 -4.37 32.06
C TRP A 6 -72.13 -5.42 32.82
N PHE A 7 -71.41 -5.03 33.87
CA PHE A 7 -70.65 -5.97 34.70
C PHE A 7 -71.56 -6.76 35.64
N ARG A 8 -72.75 -6.24 36.02
CA ARG A 8 -73.65 -6.95 36.95
C ARG A 8 -74.35 -8.13 36.29
N ASP A 9 -74.68 -8.01 35.01
CA ASP A 9 -75.45 -9.02 34.26
C ASP A 9 -74.58 -10.16 33.67
N MET A 10 -73.25 -10.05 33.79
CA MET A 10 -72.31 -11.08 33.33
C MET A 10 -72.26 -12.30 34.25
N ASN A 11 -72.26 -13.49 33.65
CA ASN A 11 -71.99 -14.77 34.30
C ASN A 11 -70.61 -14.75 35.00
N LEU A 12 -70.50 -15.41 36.17
CA LEU A 12 -69.31 -15.43 37.03
C LEU A 12 -68.02 -15.80 36.28
N ARG A 13 -68.09 -16.75 35.34
CA ARG A 13 -66.94 -17.16 34.50
C ARG A 13 -66.39 -16.00 33.67
N ALA A 14 -67.26 -15.16 33.11
CA ALA A 14 -66.85 -14.03 32.28
C ALA A 14 -66.18 -12.93 33.12
N LYS A 15 -66.62 -12.72 34.37
CA LYS A 15 -65.95 -11.80 35.31
C LYS A 15 -64.54 -12.23 35.66
N LEU A 16 -64.34 -13.51 35.94
CA LEU A 16 -63.02 -14.07 36.27
C LEU A 16 -62.04 -13.94 35.09
N ILE A 17 -62.51 -14.21 33.87
CA ILE A 17 -61.71 -14.03 32.65
C ILE A 17 -61.34 -12.55 32.45
N ALA A 18 -62.30 -11.63 32.63
CA ALA A 18 -62.04 -10.19 32.48
C ALA A 18 -60.98 -9.67 33.44
N ILE A 19 -61.03 -10.08 34.72
CA ILE A 19 -60.03 -9.70 35.73
C ILE A 19 -58.66 -10.29 35.39
N PHE A 20 -58.60 -11.55 34.95
CA PHE A 20 -57.35 -12.18 34.53
C PHE A 20 -56.70 -11.42 33.35
N VAL A 21 -57.50 -11.06 32.34
CA VAL A 21 -57.04 -10.27 31.18
C VAL A 21 -56.54 -8.90 31.62
N ALA A 22 -57.27 -8.22 32.51
CA ALA A 22 -56.89 -6.90 32.99
C ALA A 22 -55.56 -6.90 33.77
N ILE A 23 -55.31 -7.94 34.58
CA ILE A 23 -54.12 -8.01 35.44
C ILE A 23 -52.90 -8.56 34.70
N LYS A 24 -53.07 -9.50 33.78
CA LYS A 24 -51.95 -10.20 33.13
C LYS A 24 -51.76 -9.78 31.67
N VAL A 25 -52.83 -9.87 30.88
CA VAL A 25 -52.74 -9.74 29.42
C VAL A 25 -52.49 -8.29 29.02
N ILE A 26 -53.21 -7.33 29.60
CA ILE A 26 -53.01 -5.91 29.29
C ILE A 26 -51.57 -5.46 29.64
N PRO A 27 -51.04 -5.73 30.85
CA PRO A 27 -49.67 -5.35 31.17
C PRO A 27 -48.63 -6.03 30.27
N LEU A 28 -48.81 -7.31 29.92
CA LEU A 28 -47.89 -8.01 29.02
C LEU A 28 -47.88 -7.40 27.62
N VAL A 29 -49.04 -7.04 27.07
CA VAL A 29 -49.14 -6.38 25.76
C VAL A 29 -48.47 -5.00 25.80
N LEU A 30 -48.66 -4.21 26.86
CA LEU A 30 -48.00 -2.92 27.01
C LEU A 30 -46.47 -3.07 27.07
N LEU A 31 -45.97 -4.06 27.82
CA LEU A 31 -44.53 -4.35 27.87
C LEU A 31 -43.99 -4.79 26.51
N ALA A 32 -44.74 -5.60 25.77
CA ALA A 32 -44.34 -6.02 24.42
C ALA A 32 -44.25 -4.83 23.46
N LEU A 33 -45.20 -3.89 23.51
CA LEU A 33 -45.16 -2.67 22.70
C LEU A 33 -43.98 -1.76 23.08
N PHE A 34 -43.71 -1.61 24.38
CA PHE A 34 -42.55 -0.83 24.85
C PHE A 34 -41.24 -1.47 24.38
N ALA A 35 -41.11 -2.78 24.54
CA ALA A 35 -39.94 -3.54 24.09
C ALA A 35 -39.74 -3.43 22.58
N TRP A 36 -40.82 -3.46 21.80
CA TRP A 36 -40.78 -3.28 20.35
C TRP A 36 -40.24 -1.91 19.96
N ASN A 37 -40.72 -0.84 20.61
CA ASN A 37 -40.23 0.51 20.34
C ASN A 37 -38.74 0.66 20.69
N ALA A 38 -38.33 0.12 21.86
CA ALA A 38 -36.93 0.12 22.27
C ALA A 38 -36.03 -0.69 21.30
N ALA A 39 -36.51 -1.83 20.81
CA ALA A 39 -35.79 -2.65 19.84
C ALA A 39 -35.63 -1.93 18.49
N ASN A 40 -36.67 -1.22 18.02
CA ASN A 40 -36.59 -0.46 16.77
C ASN A 40 -35.61 0.72 16.88
N GLU A 41 -35.64 1.45 18.00
CA GLU A 41 -34.69 2.56 18.24
C GLU A 41 -33.25 2.06 18.29
N LEU A 42 -32.99 0.96 18.99
CA LEU A 42 -31.69 0.30 19.00
C LEU A 42 -31.26 -0.13 17.60
N GLY A 43 -32.19 -0.71 16.82
CA GLY A 43 -31.94 -1.08 15.43
C GLY A 43 -31.47 0.11 14.59
N HIS A 44 -32.19 1.23 14.63
CA HIS A 44 -31.81 2.45 13.91
C HIS A 44 -30.44 2.98 14.32
N ILE A 45 -30.17 3.08 15.63
CA ILE A 45 -28.88 3.57 16.13
C ILE A 45 -27.73 2.64 15.69
N VAL A 46 -27.91 1.33 15.78
CA VAL A 46 -26.89 0.36 15.38
C VAL A 46 -26.63 0.43 13.87
N THR A 47 -27.68 0.50 13.05
CA THR A 47 -27.54 0.63 11.59
C THR A 47 -26.80 1.90 11.20
N THR A 48 -27.19 3.06 11.76
CA THR A 48 -26.51 4.34 11.46
C THR A 48 -25.05 4.31 11.88
N ARG A 49 -24.74 3.77 13.07
CA ARG A 49 -23.35 3.62 13.53
C ARG A 49 -22.55 2.69 12.64
N ALA A 50 -23.10 1.55 12.23
CA ALA A 50 -22.44 0.60 11.35
C ALA A 50 -22.10 1.20 9.97
N VAL A 51 -23.00 2.00 9.40
CA VAL A 51 -22.75 2.73 8.15
C VAL A 51 -21.63 3.76 8.35
N SER A 52 -21.71 4.60 9.39
CA SER A 52 -20.67 5.61 9.66
C SER A 52 -19.29 5.00 9.90
N MET A 53 -19.23 3.84 10.56
CA MET A 53 -17.98 3.13 10.80
C MET A 53 -17.39 2.60 9.50
N SER A 54 -18.22 2.07 8.60
CA SER A 54 -17.78 1.63 7.27
C SER A 54 -17.19 2.78 6.46
N ASP A 55 -17.80 3.97 6.51
CA ASP A 55 -17.31 5.16 5.81
C ASP A 55 -15.96 5.63 6.37
N VAL A 56 -15.83 5.72 7.70
CA VAL A 56 -14.57 6.09 8.37
C VAL A 56 -13.46 5.06 8.07
N MET A 57 -13.79 3.77 8.06
CA MET A 57 -12.83 2.72 7.70
C MET A 57 -12.36 2.86 6.26
N ARG A 58 -13.29 3.11 5.33
CA ARG A 58 -12.96 3.33 3.91
C ARG A 58 -12.07 4.57 3.72
N GLU A 59 -12.41 5.68 4.37
CA GLU A 59 -11.60 6.90 4.35
C GLU A 59 -10.20 6.65 4.93
N THR A 60 -10.13 5.93 6.06
CA THR A 60 -8.84 5.58 6.67
C THR A 60 -8.01 4.70 5.76
N GLN A 61 -8.60 3.68 5.11
CA GLN A 61 -7.89 2.85 4.14
C GLN A 61 -7.38 3.66 2.95
N GLN A 62 -8.20 4.56 2.40
CA GLN A 62 -7.81 5.44 1.30
C GLN A 62 -6.66 6.36 1.69
N ARG A 63 -6.75 6.99 2.88
CA ARG A 63 -5.72 7.90 3.38
C ARG A 63 -4.41 7.18 3.66
N THR A 64 -4.46 6.05 4.37
CA THR A 64 -3.27 5.24 4.65
C THR A 64 -2.64 4.69 3.37
N GLY A 65 -3.45 4.22 2.42
CA GLY A 65 -2.96 3.74 1.13
C GLY A 65 -2.29 4.85 0.33
N ARG A 66 -2.89 6.05 0.33
CA ARG A 66 -2.29 7.22 -0.33
C ARG A 66 -0.97 7.63 0.30
N THR A 67 -0.92 7.74 1.63
CA THR A 67 0.32 8.06 2.35
C THR A 67 1.40 7.01 2.09
N ALA A 68 1.07 5.71 2.12
CA ALA A 68 2.05 4.66 1.83
C ALA A 68 2.58 4.70 0.39
N ILE A 69 1.75 5.11 -0.58
CA ILE A 69 2.17 5.30 -1.97
C ILE A 69 3.09 6.53 -2.07
N ASP A 70 2.69 7.65 -1.48
CA ASP A 70 3.47 8.89 -1.51
C ASP A 70 4.85 8.67 -0.85
N ASP A 71 4.90 8.05 0.33
CA ASP A 71 6.14 7.70 1.03
C ASP A 71 7.03 6.77 0.20
N ALA A 72 6.43 5.82 -0.54
CA ALA A 72 7.18 4.89 -1.40
C ALA A 72 7.74 5.58 -2.65
N ILE A 73 7.02 6.55 -3.22
CA ILE A 73 7.50 7.37 -4.34
C ILE A 73 8.69 8.20 -3.88
N ASP A 74 8.57 8.89 -2.75
CA ASP A 74 9.65 9.73 -2.21
C ASP A 74 10.90 8.90 -1.90
N ALA A 75 10.74 7.75 -1.23
CA ALA A 75 11.86 6.86 -0.93
C ALA A 75 12.50 6.24 -2.20
N LEU A 76 11.70 5.99 -3.25
CA LEU A 76 12.21 5.49 -4.52
C LEU A 76 13.00 6.57 -5.25
N ASP A 77 12.48 7.80 -5.30
CA ASP A 77 13.15 8.93 -5.97
C ASP A 77 14.50 9.23 -5.33
N ASP A 78 14.55 9.31 -3.99
CA ASP A 78 15.79 9.52 -3.25
C ASP A 78 16.81 8.41 -3.56
N ARG A 79 16.39 7.15 -3.50
CA ARG A 79 17.27 6.01 -3.81
C ARG A 79 17.75 6.02 -5.26
N SER A 80 16.86 6.34 -6.20
CA SER A 80 17.19 6.42 -7.62
C SER A 80 18.18 7.56 -7.89
N ARG A 81 17.98 8.72 -7.28
CA ARG A 81 18.90 9.85 -7.36
C ARG A 81 20.27 9.50 -6.81
N GLU A 82 20.35 8.93 -5.61
CA GLU A 82 21.62 8.49 -5.01
C GLU A 82 22.35 7.48 -5.90
N ALA A 83 21.62 6.50 -6.47
CA ALA A 83 22.19 5.51 -7.37
C ALA A 83 22.75 6.15 -8.66
N ILE A 84 22.02 7.12 -9.24
CA ILE A 84 22.46 7.85 -10.43
C ILE A 84 23.68 8.70 -10.12
N GLU A 85 23.69 9.43 -9.00
CA GLU A 85 24.82 10.25 -8.57
C GLU A 85 26.07 9.39 -8.33
N ALA A 86 25.92 8.26 -7.63
CA ALA A 86 27.00 7.32 -7.38
C ALA A 86 27.55 6.71 -8.67
N LEU A 87 26.67 6.25 -9.57
CA LEU A 87 27.06 5.69 -10.87
C LEU A 87 27.78 6.73 -11.72
N THR A 88 27.19 7.92 -11.90
CA THR A 88 27.74 8.98 -12.74
C THR A 88 29.09 9.45 -12.22
N THR A 89 29.23 9.62 -10.89
CA THR A 89 30.50 10.00 -10.27
C THR A 89 31.54 8.88 -10.40
N GLY A 90 31.13 7.63 -10.24
CA GLY A 90 31.98 6.46 -10.44
C GLY A 90 32.51 6.38 -11.87
N THR A 91 31.62 6.52 -12.86
CA THR A 91 31.98 6.56 -14.28
C THR A 91 32.90 7.74 -14.59
N ALA A 92 32.61 8.93 -14.09
CA ALA A 92 33.46 10.10 -14.30
C ALA A 92 34.88 9.90 -13.75
N ARG A 93 35.02 9.28 -12.57
CA ARG A 93 36.35 8.91 -12.03
C ARG A 93 37.04 7.87 -12.91
N ALA A 94 36.34 6.80 -13.29
CA ALA A 94 36.92 5.76 -14.14
C ALA A 94 37.40 6.32 -15.50
N VAL A 95 36.64 7.24 -16.10
CA VAL A 95 37.05 7.95 -17.33
C VAL A 95 38.27 8.83 -17.07
N ALA A 96 38.29 9.58 -15.97
CA ALA A 96 39.45 10.42 -15.62
C ALA A 96 40.71 9.57 -15.42
N ASP A 97 40.62 8.47 -14.68
CA ASP A 97 41.72 7.54 -14.44
C ASP A 97 42.23 6.94 -15.77
N PHE A 98 41.31 6.51 -16.65
CA PHE A 98 41.67 6.05 -17.99
C PHE A 98 42.41 7.11 -18.81
N LEU A 99 41.96 8.37 -18.78
CA LEU A 99 42.60 9.45 -19.51
C LEU A 99 44.00 9.78 -18.95
N TYR A 100 44.16 9.79 -17.63
CA TYR A 100 45.47 9.98 -16.99
C TYR A 100 46.45 8.85 -17.31
N GLU A 101 46.00 7.60 -17.26
CA GLU A 101 46.82 6.45 -17.67
C GLU A 101 47.24 6.56 -19.14
N ARG A 102 46.31 6.95 -20.02
CA ARG A 102 46.61 7.13 -21.45
C ARG A 102 47.62 8.24 -21.71
N ASP A 103 47.53 9.34 -20.97
CA ASP A 103 48.50 10.43 -21.06
C ASP A 103 49.92 9.95 -20.68
N GLN A 104 50.04 9.15 -19.62
CA GLN A 104 51.32 8.56 -19.23
C GLN A 104 51.89 7.63 -20.32
N ASP A 105 51.04 6.83 -20.96
CA ASP A 105 51.44 5.98 -22.09
C ASP A 105 51.95 6.81 -23.27
N LEU A 106 51.26 7.91 -23.62
CA LEU A 106 51.68 8.82 -24.68
C LEU A 106 53.02 9.50 -24.37
N LEU A 107 53.22 9.94 -23.13
CA LEU A 107 54.48 10.53 -22.68
C LEU A 107 55.64 9.53 -22.72
N ARG A 108 55.39 8.23 -22.46
CA ARG A 108 56.38 7.16 -22.64
C ARG A 108 56.69 6.93 -24.11
N ALA A 109 55.66 6.82 -24.96
CA ALA A 109 55.82 6.61 -26.39
C ALA A 109 56.62 7.74 -27.05
N ALA A 110 56.41 8.99 -26.62
CA ALA A 110 57.13 10.17 -27.11
C ALA A 110 58.64 10.15 -26.79
N ARG A 111 59.10 9.33 -25.84
CA ARG A 111 60.51 9.17 -25.48
C ARG A 111 61.19 7.99 -26.19
N LEU A 112 60.45 7.19 -26.95
CA LEU A 112 61.01 6.08 -27.70
C LEU A 112 61.77 6.59 -28.93
N GLU A 113 62.89 5.95 -29.22
CA GLU A 113 63.58 6.14 -30.49
C GLU A 113 62.64 5.71 -31.64
N PRO A 114 62.47 6.51 -32.71
CA PRO A 114 61.48 6.26 -33.77
C PRO A 114 61.91 5.12 -34.70
N THR A 115 61.93 3.92 -34.14
CA THR A 115 62.29 2.66 -34.80
C THR A 115 61.09 1.72 -34.80
N VAL A 116 61.01 0.88 -35.84
CA VAL A 116 59.91 -0.07 -35.98
C VAL A 116 59.87 -1.06 -34.82
N ASP A 117 61.02 -1.57 -34.40
CA ASP A 117 61.11 -2.55 -33.31
C ASP A 117 60.76 -1.91 -31.96
N GLY A 118 61.21 -0.67 -31.69
CA GLY A 118 60.85 0.06 -30.47
C GLY A 118 59.34 0.35 -30.33
N TYR A 119 58.66 0.70 -31.43
CA TYR A 119 57.20 0.86 -31.41
C TYR A 119 56.45 -0.47 -31.30
N ARG A 120 56.97 -1.55 -31.89
CA ARG A 120 56.38 -2.89 -31.79
C ARG A 120 56.39 -3.39 -30.35
N ASP A 121 57.56 -3.31 -29.70
CA ASP A 121 57.72 -3.71 -28.29
C ASP A 121 56.80 -2.91 -27.35
N PHE A 122 56.66 -1.60 -27.62
CA PHE A 122 55.74 -0.74 -26.87
C PHE A 122 54.28 -1.19 -26.99
N LEU A 123 53.80 -1.43 -28.22
CA LEU A 123 52.42 -1.86 -28.48
C LEU A 123 52.12 -3.25 -27.89
N GLU A 124 53.07 -4.18 -27.95
CA GLU A 124 52.91 -5.52 -27.38
C GLU A 124 52.86 -5.50 -25.84
N SER A 125 53.53 -4.53 -25.21
CA SER A 125 53.58 -4.40 -23.74
C SER A 125 52.34 -3.77 -23.10
N HIS A 126 51.57 -2.94 -23.82
CA HIS A 126 50.43 -2.18 -23.29
C HIS A 126 49.11 -2.61 -23.94
N LEU A 127 48.57 -3.74 -23.46
CA LEU A 127 47.23 -4.22 -23.79
C LEU A 127 46.37 -4.23 -22.53
N ARG A 128 45.82 -3.07 -22.15
CA ARG A 128 44.60 -3.09 -21.33
C ARG A 128 43.52 -3.73 -22.20
N ARG A 129 42.93 -4.84 -21.74
CA ARG A 129 41.88 -5.54 -22.47
C ARG A 129 40.75 -4.56 -22.74
N LEU A 130 40.57 -4.17 -24.00
CA LEU A 130 39.35 -3.52 -24.44
C LEU A 130 38.30 -4.62 -24.43
N GLU A 131 37.35 -4.52 -23.49
CA GLU A 131 36.16 -5.36 -23.51
C GLU A 131 35.32 -4.88 -24.71
N GLU A 132 35.39 -5.61 -25.83
CA GLU A 132 34.45 -5.44 -26.93
C GLU A 132 33.12 -6.05 -26.49
N HIS A 133 32.15 -5.21 -26.14
CA HIS A 133 30.82 -5.69 -25.85
C HIS A 133 30.15 -6.21 -27.13
N GLY A 134 29.78 -7.49 -27.13
CA GLY A 134 28.99 -8.13 -28.18
C GLY A 134 27.56 -7.56 -28.28
N PRO A 135 26.80 -7.96 -29.31
CA PRO A 135 25.40 -7.55 -29.43
C PRO A 135 24.59 -8.12 -28.26
N TYR A 136 23.94 -7.24 -27.48
CA TYR A 136 23.09 -7.65 -26.37
C TYR A 136 21.82 -8.34 -26.85
N GLU A 137 21.53 -9.52 -26.31
CA GLU A 137 20.29 -10.26 -26.51
C GLU A 137 19.46 -10.30 -25.23
N PRO A 138 18.12 -10.29 -25.32
CA PRO A 138 17.28 -10.50 -24.15
C PRO A 138 17.45 -11.94 -23.63
N SER A 139 17.56 -12.09 -22.31
CA SER A 139 17.61 -13.39 -21.65
C SER A 139 16.36 -14.23 -21.95
N ALA A 140 16.45 -15.55 -21.78
CA ALA A 140 15.35 -16.47 -22.10
C ALA A 140 14.03 -16.17 -21.34
N ASP A 141 14.10 -15.47 -20.20
CA ASP A 141 12.95 -15.01 -19.43
C ASP A 141 12.48 -13.58 -19.82
N GLY A 142 13.21 -12.88 -20.68
CA GLY A 142 12.94 -11.51 -21.13
C GLY A 142 13.21 -10.43 -20.09
N MET A 143 13.80 -10.79 -18.94
CA MET A 143 13.93 -9.89 -17.79
C MET A 143 15.29 -9.21 -17.71
N ARG A 144 16.26 -9.62 -18.53
CA ARG A 144 17.64 -9.09 -18.53
C ARG A 144 18.19 -9.00 -19.94
N TRP A 145 19.21 -8.16 -20.11
CA TRP A 145 20.07 -8.18 -21.27
C TRP A 145 21.30 -9.02 -20.94
N VAL A 146 21.61 -9.98 -21.80
CA VAL A 146 22.81 -10.79 -21.74
C VAL A 146 23.68 -10.47 -22.95
N GLU A 147 24.98 -10.51 -22.74
CA GLU A 147 25.99 -10.45 -23.79
C GLU A 147 26.31 -11.86 -24.30
#